data_AF-A0A3L6M394-F1
#
_entry.id   AF-A0A3L6M394-F1
#
_cell.length_a   1.000
_cell.length_b   1.000
_cell.length_c   1.000
_cell.angle_alpha   90.00
_cell.angle_beta   90.00
_cell.angle_gamma   90.00
#
_symmetry.space_group_name_H-M   'P 1'
#
loop_
_entity.id
_entity.type
_entity.pdbx_description
1 polymer ?
#
loop_
_entity_poly.entity_id
_entity_poly.type
_entity_poly.pdbx_seq_one_letter_code
_entity_poly.pdbx_strand_id
1 'polypeptide(L)'
;MHTAQVFEYLKKHGQLLDSEIASATGIELEQVRISISQLSSQGEISRCTVTSFKNGQPFEAIQCRIFGYFPPATPGRKPATKVKD
;
A
#
# COMPACT_ATOMS: atom_id res chain seq x y z
N MET A 1 -9.69 -5.13 -15.16
CA MET A 1 -9.49 -5.27 -13.69
C MET A 1 -8.03 -5.60 -13.45
N HIS A 2 -7.29 -4.77 -12.71
CA HIS A 2 -5.83 -4.86 -12.57
C HIS A 2 -5.39 -5.32 -11.16
N THR A 3 -6.21 -6.14 -10.50
CA THR A 3 -6.02 -6.55 -9.09
C THR A 3 -4.68 -7.20 -8.83
N ALA A 4 -4.20 -8.09 -9.72
CA ALA A 4 -2.90 -8.75 -9.55
C ALA A 4 -1.73 -7.76 -9.53
N GLN A 5 -1.70 -6.83 -10.48
CA GLN A 5 -0.62 -5.84 -10.58
C GLN A 5 -0.64 -4.85 -9.40
N VAL A 6 -1.82 -4.39 -9.00
CA VAL A 6 -2.01 -3.53 -7.82
C VAL A 6 -1.57 -4.24 -6.54
N PHE A 7 -1.94 -5.52 -6.38
CA PHE A 7 -1.62 -6.31 -5.20
C PHE A 7 -0.13 -6.60 -5.07
N GLU A 8 0.53 -6.99 -6.17
CA GLU A 8 1.98 -7.25 -6.17
C GLU A 8 2.78 -5.98 -5.87
N TYR A 9 2.34 -4.82 -6.36
CA TYR A 9 2.96 -3.55 -6.00
C TYR A 9 2.76 -3.23 -4.51
N LEU A 10 1.55 -3.42 -3.98
CA LEU A 10 1.26 -3.25 -2.55
C LEU A 10 2.08 -4.18 -1.65
N LYS A 11 2.30 -5.45 -2.03
CA LYS A 11 3.16 -6.38 -1.27
C LYS A 11 4.58 -5.87 -1.09
N LYS A 12 5.14 -5.24 -2.13
CA LYS A 12 6.51 -4.74 -2.12
C LYS A 12 6.71 -3.56 -1.18
N HIS A 13 5.68 -2.73 -1.02
CA HIS A 13 5.76 -1.46 -0.29
C HIS A 13 5.02 -1.47 1.06
N GLY A 14 4.11 -2.42 1.25
CA GLY A 14 3.30 -2.60 2.46
C GLY A 14 2.10 -1.67 2.56
N GLN A 15 2.32 -0.37 2.37
CA GLN A 15 1.29 0.66 2.45
C GLN A 15 1.53 1.76 1.41
N LEU A 16 0.48 2.14 0.67
CA LEU A 16 0.53 3.15 -0.39
C LEU A 16 -0.82 3.87 -0.56
N LEU A 17 -0.80 5.05 -1.15
CA LEU A 17 -1.99 5.74 -1.67
C LEU A 17 -2.39 5.20 -3.05
N ASP A 18 -3.68 5.26 -3.36
CA ASP A 18 -4.22 4.96 -4.70
C ASP A 18 -3.49 5.72 -5.82
N SER A 19 -3.19 7.00 -5.59
CA SER A 19 -2.43 7.84 -6.53
C SER A 19 -0.98 7.40 -6.74
N GLU A 20 -0.31 6.89 -5.69
CA GLU A 20 1.06 6.35 -5.79
C GLU A 20 1.08 5.05 -6.57
N ILE A 21 0.08 4.18 -6.34
CA ILE A 21 -0.09 2.93 -7.09
C ILE A 21 -0.36 3.25 -8.56
N ALA A 22 -1.27 4.18 -8.85
CA ALA A 22 -1.59 4.59 -10.23
C ALA A 22 -0.36 5.11 -10.97
N SER A 23 0.38 6.03 -10.34
CA SER A 23 1.62 6.59 -10.89
C SER A 23 2.67 5.52 -11.18
N ALA A 24 2.89 4.59 -10.24
CA ALA A 24 3.93 3.58 -10.36
C ALA A 24 3.58 2.43 -11.32
N THR A 25 2.29 2.09 -11.43
CA THR A 25 1.83 0.98 -12.28
C THR A 25 1.44 1.42 -13.69
N GLY A 26 1.27 2.73 -13.92
CA GLY A 26 0.75 3.27 -15.18
C GLY A 26 -0.73 3.00 -15.40
N ILE A 27 -1.45 2.52 -14.38
CA ILE A 27 -2.89 2.25 -14.44
C ILE A 27 -3.65 3.54 -14.11
N GLU A 28 -4.75 3.79 -14.82
CA GLU A 28 -5.64 4.92 -14.49
C GLU A 28 -6.15 4.84 -13.05
N LEU A 29 -6.24 6.00 -12.38
CA LEU A 29 -6.61 6.08 -10.97
C LEU A 29 -7.95 5.39 -10.67
N GLU A 30 -8.95 5.55 -11.54
CA GLU A 30 -10.26 4.93 -11.36
C GLU A 30 -10.17 3.40 -11.41
N GLN A 31 -9.37 2.85 -12.33
CA GLN A 31 -9.16 1.41 -12.43
C GLN A 31 -8.38 0.85 -11.23
N VAL A 32 -7.47 1.64 -10.65
CA VAL A 32 -6.80 1.31 -9.39
C VAL A 32 -7.81 1.28 -8.24
N ARG A 33 -8.71 2.26 -8.14
CA ARG A 33 -9.76 2.32 -7.11
C ARG A 33 -10.74 1.16 -7.19
N ILE A 34 -11.13 0.76 -8.39
CA ILE A 34 -11.95 -0.43 -8.63
C ILE A 34 -11.20 -1.68 -8.13
N SER A 35 -9.93 -1.83 -8.51
CA SER A 35 -9.09 -2.98 -8.12
C SER A 35 -8.88 -3.04 -6.59
N ILE A 36 -8.64 -1.90 -5.94
CA ILE A 36 -8.54 -1.78 -4.48
C ILE A 36 -9.85 -2.19 -3.80
N SER A 37 -11.00 -1.74 -4.32
CA SER A 37 -12.32 -2.09 -3.77
C SER A 37 -12.54 -3.60 -3.80
N GLN A 38 -12.16 -4.24 -4.91
CA GLN A 38 -12.24 -5.69 -5.05
C GLN A 38 -11.31 -6.42 -4.08
N LEU A 39 -10.03 -6.05 -4.00
CA LEU A 39 -9.07 -6.67 -3.08
C LEU A 39 -9.50 -6.50 -1.61
N SER A 40 -10.06 -5.34 -1.26
CA SER A 40 -10.61 -5.10 0.08
C SER A 40 -11.83 -5.98 0.37
N SER A 41 -12.73 -6.17 -0.60
CA SER A 41 -13.89 -7.06 -0.45
C SER A 41 -13.50 -8.54 -0.26
N GLN A 42 -12.32 -8.92 -0.76
CA GLN A 42 -11.76 -10.27 -0.61
C GLN A 42 -10.98 -10.43 0.71
N GLY A 43 -10.75 -9.36 1.46
CA GLY A 43 -9.98 -9.38 2.71
C GLY A 43 -8.46 -9.37 2.51
N GLU A 44 -7.97 -9.22 1.28
CA GLU A 44 -6.53 -9.22 0.96
C GLU A 44 -5.81 -7.96 1.45
N ILE A 45 -6.54 -6.83 1.50
CA ILE A 45 -6.02 -5.53 1.93
C ILE A 45 -7.03 -4.81 2.82
N SER A 46 -6.52 -3.94 3.69
CA SER A 46 -7.31 -2.92 4.38
C SER A 46 -7.22 -1.60 3.61
N ARG A 47 -8.32 -0.85 3.55
CA ARG A 47 -8.36 0.47 2.94
C ARG A 47 -9.06 1.48 3.84
N CYS A 48 -8.63 2.72 3.78
CA CYS A 48 -9.28 3.86 4.43
C CYS A 48 -9.26 5.09 3.53
N THR A 49 -10.32 5.88 3.57
CA THR A 49 -10.32 7.22 2.97
C THR A 49 -9.60 8.15 3.93
N VAL A 50 -8.65 8.92 3.40
CA VAL A 50 -7.84 9.87 4.15
C VAL A 50 -7.89 11.23 3.49
N THR A 51 -7.97 12.30 4.29
CA THR A 51 -7.75 13.65 3.81
C THR A 51 -6.25 13.93 3.83
N SER A 52 -5.63 14.03 2.67
CA SER A 52 -4.23 14.40 2.51
C SER A 52 -4.10 15.85 2.07
N PHE A 53 -2.97 16.48 2.34
CA PHE A 53 -2.73 17.87 1.94
C PHE A 53 -1.58 17.93 0.94
N LYS A 54 -1.84 18.48 -0.25
CA LYS A 54 -0.82 18.75 -1.26
C LYS A 54 -0.75 20.26 -1.48
N ASN A 55 0.42 20.85 -1.24
CA ASN A 55 0.61 22.31 -1.31
C ASN A 55 -0.40 23.12 -0.46
N GLY A 56 -0.75 22.59 0.72
CA GLY A 56 -1.73 23.22 1.61
C GLY A 56 -3.20 23.05 1.22
N GLN A 57 -3.50 22.43 0.07
CA GLN A 57 -4.87 22.12 -0.34
C GLN A 57 -5.25 20.70 0.09
N PRO A 58 -6.39 20.53 0.79
CA PRO A 58 -6.88 19.21 1.15
C PRO A 58 -7.40 18.47 -0.09
N PHE A 59 -7.13 17.18 -0.15
CA PHE A 59 -7.73 16.27 -1.12
C PHE A 59 -8.02 14.92 -0.47
N GLU A 60 -9.06 14.24 -0.94
CA GLU A 60 -9.36 12.88 -0.49
C GLU A 60 -8.56 11.86 -1.29
N ALA A 61 -7.93 10.94 -0.57
CA ALA A 61 -7.17 9.83 -1.12
C ALA A 61 -7.60 8.51 -0.46
N ILE A 62 -7.29 7.40 -1.10
CA ILE A 62 -7.47 6.08 -0.50
C ILE A 62 -6.11 5.54 -0.10
N GLN A 63 -5.91 5.36 1.21
CA GLN A 63 -4.73 4.66 1.74
C GLN A 63 -5.02 3.17 1.83
N CYS A 64 -4.12 2.37 1.28
CA CYS A 64 -4.22 0.92 1.22
C CYS A 64 -3.05 0.29 1.96
N ARG A 65 -3.34 -0.73 2.78
CA ARG A 65 -2.32 -1.50 3.51
C ARG A 65 -2.57 -2.99 3.36
N ILE A 66 -1.53 -3.73 3.05
CA ILE A 66 -1.61 -5.20 3.04
C ILE A 66 -1.54 -5.77 4.46
N PHE A 67 -2.34 -6.80 4.73
CA PHE A 67 -2.28 -7.49 6.00
C PHE A 67 -0.97 -8.26 6.15
N GLY A 68 -0.42 -8.32 7.37
CA GLY A 68 0.78 -9.11 7.67
C GLY A 68 2.09 -8.60 7.06
N TYR A 69 2.14 -7.40 6.49
CA TYR A 69 3.42 -6.82 6.05
C TYR A 69 4.26 -6.37 7.23
N PHE A 70 5.47 -6.93 7.31
CA PHE A 70 6.53 -6.52 8.22
C PHE A 70 7.60 -5.79 7.39
N PRO A 71 7.86 -4.51 7.66
CA PRO A 71 8.88 -3.78 6.93
C PRO A 71 10.25 -4.44 7.14
N PRO A 72 11.12 -4.43 6.11
CA PRO A 72 12.47 -4.97 6.25
C PRO A 72 13.22 -4.24 7.37
N ALA A 73 14.12 -4.96 8.05
CA ALA A 73 14.95 -4.36 9.09
C ALA A 73 15.76 -3.18 8.51
N THR A 74 15.71 -2.04 9.19
CA THR A 74 16.42 -0.84 8.76
C THR A 74 17.92 -1.11 8.60
N PRO A 75 18.54 -0.68 7.49
CA PRO A 75 20.00 -0.75 7.32
C PRO A 75 20.71 -0.10 8.51
N GLY A 76 21.72 -0.77 9.07
CA GLY A 76 22.45 -0.29 10.25
C GLY A 76 21.83 -0.66 11.60
N ARG A 77 20.70 -1.39 11.63
CA ARG A 77 20.21 -2.01 12.86
C ARG A 77 21.27 -2.99 13.38
N LYS A 78 21.72 -2.81 14.63
CA LYS A 78 22.64 -3.75 15.30
C LYS A 78 22.06 -5.17 15.20
N PRO A 79 22.88 -6.20 14.91
CA PRO A 79 22.40 -7.57 14.86
C PRO A 79 21.72 -7.93 16.18
N ALA A 80 20.56 -8.57 16.10
CA ALA A 80 19.94 -9.14 17.29
C ALA A 80 20.90 -10.17 17.89
N THR A 81 21.15 -10.10 19.19
CA THR A 81 21.91 -11.12 19.91
C THR A 81 21.27 -12.46 19.60
N LYS A 82 22.00 -13.41 19.02
CA LYS A 82 21.47 -14.76 18.84
C LYS A 82 21.13 -15.30 20.23
N VAL A 83 19.84 -15.49 20.52
CA VAL A 83 19.43 -16.26 21.69
C VAL A 83 19.97 -17.66 21.43
N LYS A 84 20.89 -18.09 22.29
CA LYS A 84 21.46 -19.43 22.25
C LYS A 84 20.50 -20.30 23.04
N ASP A 85 19.87 -21.27 22.37
CA ASP A 85 19.06 -22.31 23.01
C ASP A 85 19.87 -23.10 24.06
#